data_AF-A0A0D3DAI3-F1
#
_entry.id   AF-A0A0D3DAI3-F1
#
_cell.length_a   1.000
_cell.length_b   1.000
_cell.length_c   1.000
_cell.angle_alpha   90.00
_cell.angle_beta   90.00
_cell.angle_gamma   90.00
#
_symmetry.space_group_name_H-M   'P 1'
#
loop_
_entity.id
_entity.type
_entity.pdbx_description
1 polymer ?
#
loop_
_entity_poly.entity_id
_entity_poly.type
_entity_poly.pdbx_seq_one_letter_code
_entity_poly.pdbx_strand_id
1 'polypeptide(L)'
;MNKPLFMHIVEVQFFSQKKDVTGRLGLSALQKCTAAIRVLAYGYALDAVDEYLRLGATTARLCVENFVEAIINLFGDEYLRRPTPADLQRLLHIGELRGFPGMIGSIDCMHWEWKNCPTAWKDQYSRGSGKPTIVLEAVASYDL
;
A
#
# COMPACT_ATOMS: atom_id res chain seq x y z
N MET A 1 -1.28 10.16 -0.76
CA MET A 1 -0.07 9.88 -1.55
C MET A 1 0.34 11.14 -2.27
N ASN A 2 1.54 11.62 -1.99
CA ASN A 2 2.13 12.78 -2.64
C ASN A 2 2.25 12.60 -4.17
N LYS A 3 2.05 13.69 -4.95
CA LYS A 3 2.05 13.65 -6.42
C LYS A 3 3.39 13.15 -6.99
N PRO A 4 4.56 13.68 -6.56
CA PRO A 4 5.88 13.14 -6.89
C PRO A 4 6.00 11.62 -6.71
N LEU A 5 5.61 11.09 -5.54
CA LEU A 5 5.69 9.64 -5.26
C LEU A 5 4.79 8.85 -6.23
N PHE A 6 3.60 9.37 -6.52
CA PHE A 6 2.70 8.75 -7.49
C PHE A 6 3.30 8.67 -8.89
N MET A 7 3.99 9.72 -9.33
CA MET A 7 4.57 9.76 -10.67
C MET A 7 5.64 8.68 -10.86
N HIS A 8 6.46 8.38 -9.86
CA HIS A 8 7.41 7.27 -9.93
C HIS A 8 6.73 5.92 -10.18
N ILE A 9 5.54 5.70 -9.59
CA ILE A 9 4.76 4.47 -9.82
C ILE A 9 4.20 4.44 -11.25
N VAL A 10 3.66 5.56 -11.71
CA VAL A 10 3.06 5.70 -13.06
C VAL A 10 4.07 5.43 -14.18
N GLU A 11 5.35 5.71 -13.93
CA GLU A 11 6.45 5.50 -14.88
C GLU A 11 6.90 4.04 -15.01
N VAL A 12 6.47 3.14 -14.10
CA VAL A 12 6.80 1.71 -14.20
C VAL A 12 6.20 1.10 -15.48
N GLN A 13 6.99 0.28 -16.17
CA GLN A 13 6.71 -0.24 -17.52
C GLN A 13 5.33 -0.93 -17.66
N PHE A 14 4.84 -1.56 -16.58
CA PHE A 14 3.51 -2.16 -16.57
C PHE A 14 2.39 -1.12 -16.74
N PHE A 15 2.52 0.05 -16.11
CA PHE A 15 1.50 1.09 -16.11
C PHE A 15 1.49 1.87 -17.41
N SER A 16 2.60 1.93 -18.15
CA SER A 16 2.66 2.57 -19.46
C SER A 16 1.51 2.13 -20.37
N GLN A 17 0.85 3.11 -21.00
CA GLN A 17 -0.25 2.85 -21.93
C GLN A 17 0.33 2.28 -23.24
N LYS A 18 -0.19 1.14 -23.68
CA LYS A 18 0.25 0.45 -24.89
C LYS A 18 -0.87 0.44 -25.93
N LYS A 19 -0.50 0.41 -27.21
CA LYS A 19 -1.44 0.16 -28.31
C LYS A 19 -1.62 -1.34 -28.50
N ASP A 20 -2.85 -1.75 -28.80
CA ASP A 20 -3.12 -3.13 -29.21
C ASP A 20 -2.67 -3.39 -30.65
N VAL A 21 -2.82 -4.62 -31.12
CA VAL A 21 -2.48 -5.03 -32.50
C VAL A 21 -3.28 -4.28 -33.57
N THR A 22 -4.40 -3.64 -33.23
CA THR A 22 -5.20 -2.80 -34.13
C THR A 22 -4.84 -1.31 -34.03
N GLY A 23 -3.86 -0.96 -33.19
CA GLY A 23 -3.41 0.42 -32.96
C GLY A 23 -4.26 1.20 -31.97
N ARG A 24 -5.27 0.58 -31.33
CA ARG A 24 -6.11 1.25 -30.32
C ARG A 24 -5.36 1.35 -29.01
N LEU A 25 -5.48 2.49 -28.35
CA LEU A 25 -4.89 2.69 -27.03
C LEU A 25 -5.63 1.82 -26.00
N GLY A 26 -4.86 0.99 -25.29
CA GLY A 26 -5.36 0.23 -24.15
C GLY A 26 -5.52 1.12 -22.91
N LEU A 27 -5.63 0.47 -21.75
CA LEU A 27 -5.83 1.13 -20.46
C LEU A 27 -4.68 2.10 -20.12
N SER A 28 -5.04 3.29 -19.66
CA SER A 28 -4.08 4.29 -19.22
C SER A 28 -3.42 3.91 -17.90
N ALA A 29 -2.25 4.49 -17.63
CA ALA A 29 -1.55 4.30 -16.36
C ALA A 29 -2.42 4.69 -15.15
N LEU A 30 -3.16 5.81 -15.27
CA LEU A 30 -4.08 6.27 -14.24
C LEU A 30 -5.20 5.25 -13.99
N GLN A 31 -5.84 4.70 -15.03
CA GLN A 31 -6.89 3.69 -14.86
C GLN A 31 -6.38 2.46 -14.11
N LYS A 32 -5.20 1.96 -14.49
CA LYS A 32 -4.56 0.80 -13.85
C LYS A 32 -4.22 1.10 -12.38
N CYS A 33 -3.61 2.25 -12.10
CA CYS A 33 -3.27 2.64 -10.73
C CYS A 33 -4.52 2.86 -9.87
N THR A 34 -5.55 3.52 -10.40
CA THR A 34 -6.81 3.74 -9.68
C THR A 34 -7.50 2.42 -9.35
N ALA A 35 -7.45 1.43 -10.24
CA ALA A 35 -7.99 0.10 -9.93
C ALA A 35 -7.27 -0.54 -8.74
N ALA A 36 -5.94 -0.53 -8.75
CA ALA A 36 -5.14 -1.06 -7.65
C ALA A 36 -5.43 -0.33 -6.33
N ILE A 37 -5.42 1.01 -6.35
CA ILE A 37 -5.67 1.84 -5.17
C ILE A 37 -7.07 1.57 -4.60
N ARG A 38 -8.10 1.46 -5.44
CA ARG A 38 -9.48 1.20 -4.95
C ARG A 38 -9.62 -0.19 -4.34
N VAL A 39 -9.02 -1.22 -4.95
CA VAL A 39 -9.02 -2.56 -4.37
C VAL A 39 -8.32 -2.57 -3.01
N LEU A 40 -7.14 -1.95 -2.92
CA LEU A 40 -6.35 -1.92 -1.68
C LEU A 40 -6.99 -1.06 -0.58
N ALA A 41 -7.53 0.11 -0.92
CA ALA A 41 -8.09 1.05 0.05
C ALA A 41 -9.42 0.58 0.65
N TYR A 42 -10.26 -0.07 -0.15
CA TYR A 42 -11.61 -0.47 0.28
C TYR A 42 -11.76 -1.99 0.52
N GLY A 43 -10.74 -2.79 0.19
CA GLY A 43 -10.81 -4.24 0.27
C GLY A 43 -11.84 -4.85 -0.70
N TYR A 44 -12.10 -4.19 -1.83
CA TYR A 44 -13.10 -4.66 -2.79
C TYR A 44 -12.68 -5.96 -3.48
N ALA A 45 -13.69 -6.73 -3.90
CA ALA A 45 -13.47 -7.82 -4.84
C ALA A 45 -12.91 -7.27 -6.16
N LEU A 46 -12.06 -8.06 -6.82
CA LEU A 46 -11.32 -7.64 -8.01
C LEU A 46 -12.21 -7.34 -9.22
N ASP A 47 -13.40 -7.91 -9.28
CA ASP A 47 -14.40 -7.66 -10.31
C ASP A 47 -15.22 -6.38 -10.04
N ALA A 48 -15.32 -5.92 -8.79
CA ALA A 48 -16.09 -4.73 -8.44
C ALA A 48 -15.53 -3.43 -9.06
N VAL A 49 -14.26 -3.41 -9.49
CA VAL A 49 -13.71 -2.25 -10.21
C VAL A 49 -14.20 -2.14 -11.65
N ASP A 50 -14.81 -3.19 -12.22
CA ASP A 50 -15.34 -3.18 -13.58
C ASP A 50 -16.47 -2.15 -13.75
N GLU A 51 -17.33 -2.01 -12.74
CA GLU A 51 -18.45 -1.06 -12.74
C GLU A 51 -17.98 0.38 -13.02
N TYR A 52 -16.82 0.76 -12.46
CA TYR A 52 -16.30 2.12 -12.56
C TYR A 52 -15.24 2.31 -13.63
N LEU A 53 -14.36 1.32 -13.81
CA LEU A 53 -13.15 1.45 -14.63
C LEU A 53 -13.17 0.54 -15.87
N ARG A 54 -14.20 -0.31 -16.02
CA ARG A 54 -14.36 -1.27 -17.11
C ARG A 54 -13.14 -2.18 -17.27
N LEU A 55 -12.70 -2.72 -16.14
CA LEU A 55 -11.55 -3.59 -15.96
C LEU A 55 -12.03 -4.98 -15.55
N GLY A 56 -11.73 -5.99 -16.37
CA GLY A 56 -11.95 -7.37 -15.97
C GLY A 56 -11.12 -7.75 -14.75
N ALA A 57 -11.64 -8.64 -13.91
CA ALA A 57 -11.05 -9.05 -12.64
C ALA A 57 -9.57 -9.52 -12.75
N THR A 58 -9.23 -10.20 -13.85
CA THR A 58 -7.85 -10.64 -14.12
C THR A 58 -6.89 -9.46 -14.33
N THR A 59 -7.35 -8.40 -14.99
CA THR A 59 -6.56 -7.18 -15.20
C THR A 59 -6.46 -6.37 -13.92
N ALA A 60 -7.55 -6.29 -13.14
CA ALA A 60 -7.54 -5.66 -11.83
C ALA A 60 -6.53 -6.35 -10.89
N ARG A 61 -6.48 -7.70 -10.89
CA ARG A 61 -5.47 -8.47 -10.14
C ARG A 61 -4.04 -8.08 -10.53
N LEU A 62 -3.75 -8.07 -11.83
CA LEU A 62 -2.42 -7.69 -12.32
C LEU A 62 -2.05 -6.25 -11.95
N CYS A 63 -3.04 -5.33 -11.98
CA CYS A 63 -2.81 -3.96 -11.54
C CYS A 63 -2.43 -3.92 -10.06
N VAL A 64 -3.12 -4.66 -9.19
CA VAL A 64 -2.79 -4.72 -7.75
C VAL A 64 -1.39 -5.31 -7.54
N GLU A 65 -1.08 -6.44 -8.17
CA GLU A 65 0.22 -7.11 -8.03
C GLU A 65 1.38 -6.21 -8.45
N ASN A 66 1.29 -5.62 -9.65
CA ASN A 66 2.34 -4.73 -10.16
C ASN A 66 2.41 -3.42 -9.37
N PHE A 67 1.29 -2.95 -8.81
CA PHE A 67 1.29 -1.73 -8.00
C PHE A 67 1.98 -1.94 -6.66
N VAL A 68 1.70 -3.05 -5.98
CA VAL A 68 2.37 -3.41 -4.73
C VAL A 68 3.86 -3.67 -4.96
N GLU A 69 4.20 -4.41 -6.02
CA GLU A 69 5.59 -4.66 -6.39
C GLU A 69 6.34 -3.36 -6.74
N ALA A 70 5.71 -2.46 -7.51
CA ALA A 70 6.28 -1.14 -7.79
C ALA A 70 6.52 -0.34 -6.51
N ILE A 71 5.58 -0.34 -5.56
CA ILE A 71 5.76 0.34 -4.27
C ILE A 71 6.94 -0.24 -3.51
N ILE A 72 7.03 -1.58 -3.40
CA ILE A 72 8.12 -2.24 -2.68
C ILE A 72 9.46 -1.92 -3.34
N ASN A 73 9.54 -2.00 -4.67
CA ASN A 73 10.79 -1.77 -5.39
C ASN A 73 11.24 -0.30 -5.36
N LEU A 74 10.30 0.66 -5.43
CA LEU A 74 10.62 2.09 -5.46
C LEU A 74 10.86 2.66 -4.07
N PHE A 75 10.14 2.16 -3.07
CA PHE A 75 10.02 2.80 -1.75
C PHE A 75 10.36 1.86 -0.59
N GLY A 76 10.55 0.57 -0.83
CA GLY A 76 10.79 -0.43 0.23
C GLY A 76 12.05 -0.13 1.04
N ASP A 77 13.14 0.24 0.39
CA ASP A 77 14.40 0.55 1.08
C ASP A 77 14.30 1.77 1.99
N GLU A 78 13.45 2.74 1.63
CA GLU A 78 13.27 3.97 2.41
C GLU A 78 12.22 3.81 3.51
N TYR A 79 11.09 3.17 3.22
CA TYR A 79 9.91 3.16 4.07
C TYR A 79 9.59 1.80 4.72
N LEU A 80 10.06 0.68 4.15
CA LEU A 80 9.88 -0.68 4.71
C LEU A 80 11.13 -1.15 5.47
N ARG A 81 11.81 -0.21 6.13
CA ARG A 81 12.97 -0.47 6.99
C ARG A 81 12.70 -0.06 8.43
N ARG A 82 13.56 -0.52 9.34
CA ARG A 82 13.55 -0.02 10.72
C ARG A 82 13.91 1.48 10.71
N PRO A 83 13.23 2.33 11.50
CA PRO A 83 13.60 3.72 11.66
C PRO A 83 15.03 3.85 12.18
N THR A 84 15.80 4.78 11.61
CA THR A 84 17.11 5.15 12.14
C THR A 84 16.94 6.12 13.31
N PRO A 85 17.98 6.32 14.15
CA PRO A 85 17.95 7.38 15.18
C PRO A 85 17.63 8.77 14.61
N ALA A 86 18.07 9.07 13.39
CA ALA A 86 17.77 10.34 12.72
C ALA A 86 16.28 10.47 12.36
N ASP A 87 15.65 9.39 11.86
CA ASP A 87 14.21 9.36 11.59
C ASP A 87 13.42 9.58 12.89
N LEU A 88 13.81 8.91 13.97
CA LEU A 88 13.17 9.05 15.28
C LEU A 88 13.29 10.47 15.83
N GLN A 89 14.49 11.06 15.79
CA GLN A 89 14.70 12.44 16.22
C GLN A 89 13.86 13.43 15.41
N ARG A 90 13.81 13.24 14.09
CA ARG A 90 12.98 14.07 13.20
C ARG A 90 11.49 13.95 13.53
N LEU A 91 10.99 12.73 13.68
CA LEU A 91 9.59 12.47 14.01
C LEU A 91 9.21 13.06 15.38
N LEU A 92 10.05 12.87 16.40
CA LEU A 92 9.85 13.45 17.73
C LEU A 92 9.87 14.97 17.70
N HIS A 93 10.80 15.58 16.95
CA HIS A 93 10.87 17.03 16.82
C HIS A 93 9.60 17.61 16.17
N ILE A 94 9.11 16.96 15.11
CA ILE A 94 7.84 17.34 14.45
C ILE A 94 6.66 17.15 15.42
N GLY A 95 6.64 16.05 16.18
CA GLY A 95 5.64 15.79 17.21
C GLY A 95 5.59 16.91 18.24
N GLU A 96 6.74 17.31 18.77
CA GLU A 96 6.89 18.41 19.73
C GLU A 96 6.32 19.73 19.18
N LEU A 97 6.74 20.12 17.96
CA LEU A 97 6.25 21.34 17.29
C LEU A 97 4.73 21.35 17.08
N ARG A 98 4.11 20.17 16.99
CA ARG A 98 2.67 20.01 16.80
C ARG A 98 1.90 19.83 18.12
N GLY A 99 2.58 19.86 19.27
CA GLY A 99 1.97 19.70 20.58
C GLY A 99 1.78 18.24 21.01
N PHE A 100 2.51 17.30 20.40
CA PHE A 100 2.51 15.88 20.72
C PHE A 100 3.91 15.43 21.20
N PRO A 101 4.37 15.88 22.38
CA PRO A 101 5.68 15.55 22.92
C PRO A 101 5.83 14.04 23.11
N GLY A 102 6.95 13.47 22.65
CA GLY A 102 7.24 12.04 22.74
C GLY A 102 6.52 11.15 21.71
N MET A 103 5.68 11.71 20.84
CA MET A 103 4.98 10.94 19.80
C MET A 103 5.87 10.75 18.56
N ILE A 104 6.20 9.50 18.24
CA ILE A 104 6.96 9.13 17.03
C ILE A 104 6.06 9.08 15.77
N GLY A 105 4.75 9.20 15.97
CA GLY A 105 3.73 9.10 14.93
C GLY A 105 3.21 7.67 14.83
N SER A 106 1.91 7.50 15.04
CA SER A 106 1.16 6.33 14.58
C SER A 106 -0.16 6.88 14.07
N ILE A 107 -0.44 6.68 12.78
CA ILE A 107 -1.73 7.09 12.20
C ILE A 107 -2.76 5.97 12.36
N ASP A 108 -2.31 4.73 12.26
CA ASP A 108 -3.20 3.58 12.27
C ASP A 108 -2.49 2.32 12.75
N CYS A 109 -3.23 1.52 13.50
CA CYS A 109 -2.86 0.20 13.97
C CYS A 109 -3.92 -0.77 13.45
N MET A 110 -3.67 -1.40 12.30
CA MET A 110 -4.64 -2.35 11.75
C MET A 110 -4.34 -3.77 12.22
N HIS A 111 -5.32 -4.39 12.87
CA HIS A 111 -5.31 -5.81 13.19
C HIS A 111 -5.93 -6.61 12.05
N TRP A 112 -5.13 -7.40 11.35
CA TRP A 112 -5.59 -8.26 10.27
C TRP A 112 -5.65 -9.71 10.74
N GLU A 113 -6.82 -10.35 10.65
CA GLU A 113 -6.96 -11.79 10.89
C GLU A 113 -6.12 -12.55 9.87
N TRP A 114 -5.14 -13.30 10.36
CA TRP A 114 -4.29 -14.12 9.54
C TRP A 114 -4.95 -15.47 9.29
N LYS A 115 -5.91 -15.49 8.37
CA LYS A 115 -6.74 -16.67 8.06
C LYS A 115 -5.92 -17.94 7.74
N ASN A 116 -4.78 -17.76 7.07
CA ASN A 116 -3.88 -18.85 6.68
C ASN A 116 -2.61 -18.91 7.56
N CYS A 117 -2.69 -18.51 8.82
CA CYS A 117 -1.57 -18.59 9.76
C CYS A 117 -1.12 -20.05 9.95
N PRO A 118 0.18 -20.37 9.79
CA PRO A 118 0.69 -21.71 10.07
C PRO A 118 0.38 -22.15 11.50
N THR A 119 0.00 -23.41 11.70
CA THR A 119 -0.36 -23.95 13.02
C THR A 119 0.73 -23.72 14.07
N ALA A 120 2.00 -23.83 13.68
CA ALA A 120 3.15 -23.62 14.55
C ALA A 120 3.21 -22.20 15.15
N TRP A 121 2.60 -21.20 14.50
CA TRP A 121 2.66 -19.80 14.93
C TRP A 121 1.32 -19.31 15.49
N LYS A 122 0.25 -20.09 15.34
CA LYS A 122 -1.12 -19.68 15.69
C LYS A 122 -1.23 -19.15 17.13
N ASP A 123 -0.68 -19.84 18.10
CA ASP A 123 -0.81 -19.46 19.52
C ASP A 123 -0.05 -18.17 19.84
N GLN A 124 1.13 -17.97 19.25
CA GLN A 124 1.93 -16.76 19.46
C GLN A 124 1.23 -15.48 18.97
N TYR A 125 0.43 -15.60 17.91
CA TYR A 125 -0.25 -14.48 17.24
C TYR A 125 -1.74 -14.36 17.58
N SER A 126 -2.31 -15.23 18.44
CA SER A 126 -3.75 -15.23 18.80
C SER A 126 -4.09 -14.42 20.06
N ARG A 127 -3.33 -13.36 20.37
CA ARG A 127 -3.44 -12.62 21.64
C ARG A 127 -4.84 -12.00 21.80
N GLY A 128 -5.63 -12.53 22.74
CA GLY A 128 -6.91 -11.97 23.20
C GLY A 128 -8.12 -12.16 22.26
N SER A 129 -7.92 -12.24 20.94
CA SER A 129 -9.00 -12.38 19.94
C SER A 129 -9.40 -13.82 19.63
N GLY A 130 -8.66 -14.82 20.13
CA GLY A 130 -8.87 -16.24 19.82
C GLY A 130 -8.53 -16.64 18.38
N LYS A 131 -8.04 -15.69 17.58
CA LYS A 131 -7.63 -15.89 16.19
C LYS A 131 -6.27 -15.25 15.94
N PRO A 132 -5.41 -15.85 15.11
CA PRO A 132 -4.11 -15.27 14.80
C PRO A 132 -4.30 -13.95 14.07
N THR A 133 -3.63 -12.89 14.53
CA THR A 133 -3.67 -11.57 13.91
C THR A 133 -2.27 -11.03 13.65
N ILE A 134 -2.11 -10.31 12.54
CA ILE A 134 -0.93 -9.50 12.25
C ILE A 134 -1.29 -8.05 12.53
N VAL A 135 -0.44 -7.34 13.27
CA VAL A 135 -0.58 -5.90 13.47
C VAL A 135 0.30 -5.20 12.45
N LEU A 136 -0.31 -4.34 11.64
CA LEU A 136 0.39 -3.41 10.78
C LEU A 136 0.33 -2.04 11.44
N GLU A 137 1.50 -1.52 11.83
CA GLU A 137 1.64 -0.17 12.37
C GLU A 137 2.20 0.73 11.28
N ALA A 138 1.47 1.79 10.95
CA ALA A 138 1.90 2.79 9.99
C ALA A 138 2.31 4.07 10.73
N VAL A 139 3.62 4.38 10.68
CA VAL A 139 4.17 5.64 11.16
C VAL A 139 4.19 6.61 9.99
N ALA A 140 3.28 7.58 9.99
CA ALA A 140 3.30 8.61 8.96
C ALA A 140 4.21 9.76 9.37
N SER A 141 5.13 10.08 8.48
CA SER A 141 5.90 11.30 8.50
C SER A 141 5.24 12.37 7.61
N TYR A 142 5.62 13.64 7.80
CA TYR A 142 5.04 14.80 7.08
C TYR A 142 5.28 14.78 5.55
N ASP A 143 6.29 14.03 5.10
CA ASP A 143 6.77 13.96 3.72
C ASP A 143 6.05 12.91 2.82
N LEU A 144 5.06 12.18 3.35
CA LEU A 144 4.26 11.14 2.65
C LEU A 144 3.04 11.67 1.87
#